data_AF-A0A0L8HKH9-F1
#
_entry.id   AF-A0A0L8HKH9-F1
#
_cell.length_a   1.000
_cell.length_b   1.000
_cell.length_c   1.000
_cell.angle_alpha   90.00
_cell.angle_beta   90.00
_cell.angle_gamma   90.00
#
_symmetry.space_group_name_H-M   'P 1'
#
loop_
_entity.id
_entity.type
_entity.pdbx_description
1 polymer ?
#
loop_
_entity_poly.entity_id
_entity_poly.type
_entity_poly.pdbx_seq_one_letter_code
_entity_poly.pdbx_strand_id
1 'polypeptide(L)' 'MAHKCNDYVADVSILERTKSSSIEANILKHRLRQAGRVARMNETRLPRQIVYSELSTGRRVHDSPHHRYKDQLGH' A
#
# COMPACT_ATOMS: atom_id res chain seq x y z
N MET A 1 19.60 19.68 -38.96
CA MET A 1 18.23 19.16 -38.98
C MET A 1 18.01 18.38 -37.68
N ALA A 2 17.17 18.88 -36.77
CA ALA A 2 16.93 18.22 -35.48
C ALA A 2 15.86 17.13 -35.65
N HIS A 3 16.23 15.87 -35.45
CA HIS A 3 15.28 14.78 -35.39
C HIS A 3 14.47 14.89 -34.08
N LYS A 4 13.29 15.47 -34.18
CA LYS A 4 12.32 15.50 -33.08
C LYS A 4 11.64 14.13 -33.02
N CYS A 5 12.20 13.23 -32.22
CA CYS A 5 11.50 12.00 -31.84
C CYS A 5 10.52 12.36 -30.73
N ASN A 6 9.23 12.37 -31.05
CA ASN A 6 8.17 12.64 -30.09
C ASN A 6 7.16 11.48 -30.07
N ASP A 7 7.69 10.26 -29.88
CA ASP A 7 6.88 9.07 -29.63
C ASP A 7 6.54 9.01 -28.13
N TYR A 8 5.76 9.97 -27.65
CA TYR A 8 5.23 9.92 -26.29
C TYR A 8 4.08 8.92 -26.25
N VAL A 9 4.35 7.77 -25.64
CA VAL A 9 3.35 6.75 -25.34
C VAL A 9 3.05 6.83 -23.84
N ALA A 10 1.77 6.90 -23.49
CA ALA A 10 1.36 6.96 -22.09
C ALA A 10 1.63 5.60 -21.41
N ASP A 11 2.15 5.62 -20.17
CA ASP A 11 2.44 4.40 -19.40
C ASP A 11 1.22 3.48 -19.29
N VAL A 12 0.03 4.05 -19.13
CA VAL A 12 -1.24 3.31 -19.09
C VAL A 12 -1.44 2.49 -20.36
N SER A 13 -1.19 3.07 -21.53
CA SER A 13 -1.32 2.37 -22.81
C SER A 13 -0.29 1.25 -23.00
N ILE A 14 0.92 1.40 -22.42
CA ILE A 14 1.93 0.34 -22.40
C ILE A 14 1.47 -0.81 -21.50
N LEU A 15 0.94 -0.50 -20.31
CA LEU A 15 0.43 -1.49 -19.37
C LEU A 15 -0.74 -2.28 -19.96
N GLU A 16 -1.69 -1.60 -20.63
CA GLU A 16 -2.80 -2.24 -21.33
C GLU A 16 -2.33 -3.14 -22.47
N ARG A 17 -1.44 -2.64 -23.33
CA ARG A 17 -0.90 -3.40 -24.47
C ARG A 17 -0.15 -4.66 -24.02
N THR A 18 0.59 -4.56 -22.92
CA THR A 18 1.36 -5.69 -22.37
C THR A 18 0.55 -6.54 -21.38
N LYS A 19 -0.71 -6.16 -21.08
CA LYS A 19 -1.55 -6.78 -20.05
C LYS A 19 -0.85 -6.88 -18.69
N SER A 20 0.00 -5.89 -18.38
CA SER A 20 0.79 -5.84 -17.16
C SER A 20 0.13 -4.94 -16.12
N SER A 21 0.37 -5.24 -14.85
CA SER A 21 -0.05 -4.37 -13.74
C SER A 21 0.98 -3.28 -13.51
N SER A 22 0.54 -2.09 -13.09
CA SER A 22 1.46 -1.04 -12.64
C SER A 22 2.26 -1.50 -11.42
N ILE A 23 3.41 -0.86 -11.20
CA ILE A 23 4.24 -1.12 -10.01
C ILE A 23 3.43 -0.85 -8.73
N GLU A 24 2.65 0.23 -8.72
CA GLU A 24 1.76 0.58 -7.60
C GLU A 24 0.75 -0.53 -7.30
N ALA A 25 0.09 -1.06 -8.34
CA ALA A 25 -0.87 -2.16 -8.19
C ALA A 25 -0.20 -3.41 -7.62
N ASN A 26 1.02 -3.72 -8.07
CA ASN A 26 1.79 -4.86 -7.56
C ASN A 26 2.20 -4.68 -6.08
N ILE A 27 2.67 -3.48 -5.70
CA ILE A 27 3.01 -3.14 -4.33
C ILE A 27 1.77 -3.26 -3.43
N LEU A 28 0.64 -2.67 -3.85
CA LEU A 28 -0.61 -2.72 -3.11
C LEU A 28 -1.07 -4.18 -2.91
N LYS A 29 -1.07 -4.99 -3.97
CA LYS A 29 -1.41 -6.41 -3.90
C LYS A 29 -0.52 -7.16 -2.90
N HIS A 30 0.78 -6.91 -2.91
CA HIS A 30 1.69 -7.53 -1.95
C HIS A 30 1.39 -7.10 -0.52
N ARG A 31 1.23 -5.79 -0.28
CA ARG A 31 0.90 -5.22 1.03
C ARG A 31 -0.39 -5.82 1.59
N LEU A 32 -1.45 -5.89 0.79
CA LEU A 32 -2.73 -6.48 1.19
C LEU A 32 -2.59 -7.97 1.55
N ARG A 33 -1.83 -8.73 0.76
CA ARG A 33 -1.57 -10.14 1.08
C ARG A 33 -0.83 -10.30 2.41
N GLN A 34 0.20 -9.49 2.66
CA GLN A 34 0.95 -9.53 3.91
C GLN A 34 0.10 -9.05 5.10
N ALA A 35 -0.67 -7.98 4.92
CA ALA A 35 -1.60 -7.48 5.92
C ALA A 35 -2.64 -8.55 6.29
N GLY A 36 -3.20 -9.25 5.31
CA GLY A 36 -4.09 -10.39 5.53
C GLY A 36 -3.41 -11.55 6.27
N ARG A 37 -2.14 -11.83 5.97
CA ARG A 37 -1.37 -12.84 6.71
C ARG A 37 -1.17 -12.43 8.17
N VAL A 38 -0.73 -11.21 8.44
CA VAL A 38 -0.60 -10.67 9.80
C VAL A 38 -1.96 -10.62 10.51
N ALA A 39 -3.04 -10.34 9.78
CA ALA A 39 -4.40 -10.33 10.29
C ALA A 39 -4.87 -11.70 10.81
N ARG A 40 -4.22 -12.80 10.41
CA ARG A 40 -4.52 -14.17 10.87
C ARG A 40 -3.45 -14.76 11.81
N MET A 41 -2.38 -14.03 12.10
CA MET A 41 -1.37 -14.45 13.07
C MET A 41 -1.92 -14.37 14.50
N ASN A 42 -1.43 -15.25 15.39
CA ASN A 42 -1.66 -15.17 16.83
C ASN A 42 -1.18 -13.81 17.39
N GLU A 43 -1.90 -13.25 18.35
CA GLU A 43 -1.62 -11.97 19.00
C GLU A 43 -0.27 -11.91 19.71
N THR A 44 0.29 -13.05 20.10
CA THR A 44 1.65 -13.13 20.70
C THR A 44 2.77 -12.91 19.69
N ARG A 45 2.47 -12.93 18.39
CA ARG A 45 3.48 -12.78 17.33
C ARG A 45 3.83 -11.31 17.17
N LEU A 46 5.13 -10.99 17.22
CA LEU A 46 5.64 -9.62 17.06
C LEU A 46 5.05 -8.85 15.86
N PRO A 47 4.94 -9.42 14.64
CA PRO A 47 4.34 -8.69 13.52
C PRO A 47 2.88 -8.31 13.75
N ARG A 48 2.11 -9.15 14.45
CA ARG A 48 0.73 -8.87 14.81
C ARG A 48 0.65 -7.77 15.85
N GLN A 49 1.52 -7.81 16.86
CA GLN A 49 1.60 -6.78 17.89
C GLN A 49 1.96 -5.43 17.29
N ILE A 50 2.95 -5.35 16.41
CA ILE A 50 3.39 -4.10 15.77
C ILE A 50 2.32 -3.52 14.85
N VAL A 51 1.67 -4.34 14.02
CA VAL A 51 0.67 -3.82 13.07
C VAL A 51 -0.60 -3.34 13.77
N TYR A 52 -0.93 -3.91 14.93
CA TYR A 52 -2.10 -3.55 15.72
C TYR A 52 -1.77 -2.68 16.94
N SER A 53 -0.50 -2.34 17.15
CA SER A 53 -0.11 -1.41 18.19
C SER A 53 -0.54 -0.01 17.82
N GLU A 54 -0.78 0.77 18.86
CA GLU A 54 -1.08 2.17 18.75
C GLU A 54 0.15 2.93 18.25
N LEU A 55 -0.07 3.87 17.32
CA LEU A 55 0.96 4.75 16.83
C LEU A 55 1.26 5.81 17.90
N SER A 56 2.55 6.09 18.10
CA SER A 56 3.00 7.20 18.94
C SER A 56 2.57 8.57 18.41
N THR A 57 2.30 8.66 17.10
CA THR A 57 1.88 9.87 16.39
C THR A 57 0.60 9.57 15.60
N GLY A 58 -0.46 10.31 15.89
CA GLY A 58 -1.79 10.05 15.33
C GLY A 58 -2.89 10.39 16.34
N ARG A 59 -3.08 11.68 16.61
CA ARG A 59 -4.13 12.14 17.52
C ARG A 59 -5.44 12.24 16.74
N ARG A 60 -6.41 11.38 17.04
CA ARG A 60 -7.80 11.60 16.60
C ARG A 60 -8.40 12.72 17.45
N VAL A 61 -9.32 13.49 16.87
CA VAL A 61 -10.20 14.40 17.62
C VAL A 61 -10.95 13.57 18.67
N HIS A 62 -11.15 14.14 19.87
CA HIS A 62 -11.64 13.51 21.10
C HIS A 62 -12.55 12.25 20.95
N ASP A 63 -12.36 11.27 21.84
CA ASP A 63 -13.23 10.10 22.09
C ASP A 63 -13.21 8.94 21.05
N SER A 64 -12.19 8.88 20.19
CA SER A 64 -11.95 7.74 19.29
C SER A 64 -10.82 6.82 19.78
N PRO A 65 -10.86 5.50 19.48
CA PRO A 65 -9.74 4.60 19.72
C PRO A 65 -8.43 5.10 19.07
N HIS A 66 -7.30 4.86 19.73
CA HIS A 66 -5.98 5.25 19.24
C HIS A 66 -5.71 4.75 17.81
N HIS A 67 -5.03 5.57 17.00
CA HIS A 67 -4.67 5.21 15.64
C HIS A 67 -3.68 4.05 15.66
N ARG A 68 -3.98 2.96 14.96
CA ARG A 68 -3.09 1.81 14.86
C ARG A 68 -2.30 1.84 13.56
N TYR A 69 -1.18 1.14 13.48
CA TYR A 69 -0.39 1.08 12.26
C TYR A 69 -1.20 0.53 11.07
N LYS A 70 -2.07 -0.45 11.31
CA LYS A 70 -2.99 -1.01 10.29
C LYS A 70 -3.87 0.05 9.62
N ASP A 71 -4.24 1.10 10.33
CA ASP A 71 -5.17 2.13 9.81
C ASP A 71 -4.53 2.98 8.69
N GLN A 72 -3.21 2.93 8.53
CA GLN A 72 -2.49 3.58 7.41
C GLN A 72 -2.52 2.77 6.10
N LEU A 73 -3.00 1.53 6.11
CA LEU A 73 -2.96 0.65 4.94
C LEU A 73 -4.10 0.89 3.93
N GLY A 74 -5.07 1.75 4.26
CA GLY A 74 -6.27 1.99 3.46
C GLY A 74 -6.40 3.41 2.88
N HIS A 75 -5.33 4.22 2.95
CA HIS A 75 -5.26 5.53 2.31
C HIS A 75 -4.31 5.47 1.10
#